data_AF-A0A7N0UIG7-F1
#
_entry.id   AF-A0A7N0UIG7-F1
#
_cell.length_a   1.000
_cell.length_b   1.000
_cell.length_c   1.000
_cell.angle_alpha   90.00
_cell.angle_beta   90.00
_cell.angle_gamma   90.00
#
_symmetry.space_group_name_H-M   'P 1'
#
loop_
_entity.id
_entity.type
_entity.pdbx_description
1 polymer ?
#
loop_
_entity_poly.entity_id
_entity_poly.type
_entity_poly.pdbx_seq_one_letter_code
_entity_poly.pdbx_strand_id
1 'polypeptide(L)'
;MENSFSKAIGSVELDLPEQPEKAARPPPQPVDPISRYGPKAEISHIFRAPDKRPPKELSLIFLGLTFLPLLVFLIGLFLLGVNLKNFPTSPAPAAFAVLFHGGVAAVLILYALFWLKLDLFTTLKTLGFLGVFLLFAGHMILSHLASSSAKLKSA
;
A
#
# COMPACT_ATOMS: atom_id res chain seq x y z
N MET A 1 36.21 54.44 53.15
CA MET A 1 37.40 53.84 52.50
C MET A 1 37.49 54.43 51.10
N GLU A 2 38.14 55.59 50.97
CA GLU A 2 38.00 56.46 49.78
C GLU A 2 39.14 56.34 48.77
N ASN A 3 40.19 55.53 49.05
CA ASN A 3 41.38 55.45 48.20
C ASN A 3 41.81 54.00 47.95
N SER A 4 41.09 53.27 47.11
CA SER A 4 41.56 51.98 46.60
C SER A 4 42.28 52.20 45.26
N PHE A 5 43.58 51.91 45.21
CA PHE A 5 44.40 52.05 44.01
C PHE A 5 44.26 50.80 43.14
N SER A 6 43.68 50.93 41.94
CA SER A 6 43.60 49.85 40.96
C SER A 6 44.43 50.20 39.73
N LYS A 7 45.43 49.35 39.42
CA LYS A 7 46.31 49.50 38.26
C LYS A 7 46.49 48.13 37.62
N ALA A 8 46.29 48.02 36.31
CA ALA A 8 46.56 46.79 35.57
C ALA A 8 48.07 46.62 35.40
N ILE A 9 48.63 45.57 36.01
CA ILE A 9 50.08 45.32 36.06
C ILE A 9 50.51 44.33 34.95
N GLY A 10 49.58 43.55 34.40
CA GLY A 10 49.86 42.61 33.32
C GLY A 10 48.63 41.79 32.92
N SER A 11 48.83 40.86 32.00
CA SER A 11 47.82 39.88 31.59
C SER A 11 48.38 38.46 31.73
N VAL A 12 47.50 37.52 32.09
CA VAL A 12 47.80 36.10 32.19
C VAL A 12 46.85 35.39 31.24
N GLU A 13 47.38 34.64 30.30
CA GLU A 13 46.61 33.82 29.38
C GLU A 13 46.72 32.36 29.84
N LEU A 14 45.57 31.72 30.09
CA LEU A 14 45.49 30.34 30.54
C LEU A 14 44.94 29.49 29.41
N ASP A 15 45.74 28.54 28.92
CA ASP A 15 45.29 27.55 27.94
C ASP A 15 44.77 26.31 28.67
N LEU A 16 43.46 26.29 28.91
CA LEU A 16 42.79 25.21 29.63
C LEU A 16 42.10 24.25 28.65
N PRO A 17 42.10 22.93 28.91
CA PRO A 17 41.43 21.97 28.06
C PRO A 17 39.90 22.13 28.08
N GLU A 18 39.26 21.81 26.96
CA GLU A 18 37.80 21.85 26.82
C GLU A 18 37.13 20.83 27.77
N GLN A 19 36.04 21.24 28.43
CA GLN A 19 35.36 20.38 29.39
C GLN A 19 34.71 19.16 28.70
N PRO A 20 34.84 17.94 29.28
CA PRO A 20 34.14 16.77 28.77
C PRO A 20 32.63 16.96 28.78
N GLU A 21 31.95 16.56 27.70
CA GLU A 21 30.49 16.74 27.48
C GLU A 21 29.61 16.20 28.63
N LYS A 22 30.11 15.19 29.36
CA LYS A 22 29.42 14.53 30.49
C LYS A 22 29.81 15.04 31.88
N ALA A 23 30.68 16.04 32.00
CA ALA A 23 31.06 16.58 33.30
C ALA A 23 29.88 17.28 34.00
N ALA A 24 29.83 17.19 35.33
CA ALA A 24 28.86 17.93 36.12
C ALA A 24 29.05 19.43 35.86
N ARG A 25 28.02 20.09 35.30
CA ARG A 25 28.11 21.52 34.95
C ARG A 25 28.18 22.34 36.24
N PRO A 26 29.18 23.22 36.40
CA PRO A 26 29.23 24.15 37.52
C PRO A 26 28.03 25.13 37.46
N PRO A 27 27.75 25.86 38.56
CA PRO A 27 26.68 26.85 38.60
C PRO A 27 26.80 27.84 37.44
N PRO A 28 25.67 28.34 36.88
CA PRO A 28 25.68 29.29 35.78
C PRO A 28 26.55 30.51 36.12
N GLN A 29 27.65 30.68 35.39
CA GLN A 29 28.50 31.85 35.52
C GLN A 29 27.73 33.11 35.06
N PRO A 30 28.03 34.29 35.62
CA PRO A 30 27.48 35.54 35.12
C PRO A 30 27.91 35.75 33.65
N VAL A 31 27.01 35.45 32.71
CA VAL A 31 27.21 35.71 31.29
C VAL A 31 26.98 37.18 31.00
N ASP A 32 27.77 37.75 30.08
CA ASP A 32 27.56 39.08 29.54
C ASP A 32 26.08 39.24 29.11
N PRO A 33 25.33 40.22 29.65
CA PRO A 33 23.92 40.45 29.33
C PRO A 33 23.60 40.48 27.84
N ILE A 34 24.55 40.93 27.01
CA ILE A 34 24.35 41.05 25.55
C ILE A 34 24.48 39.67 24.86
N SER A 35 25.39 38.82 25.32
CA SER A 35 25.61 37.48 24.75
C SER A 35 24.44 36.50 24.96
N ARG A 36 23.61 36.74 25.99
CA ARG A 36 22.45 35.89 26.34
C ARG A 36 21.37 35.83 25.26
N TYR A 37 21.24 36.86 24.43
CA TYR A 37 20.17 37.00 23.45
C TYR A 37 20.63 36.74 22.00
N GLY A 38 21.83 36.19 21.81
CA GLY A 38 22.34 35.82 20.50
C GLY A 38 21.60 34.61 19.88
N PRO A 39 21.64 34.47 18.54
CA PRO A 39 21.09 33.30 17.86
C PRO A 39 21.82 32.02 18.32
N LYS A 40 21.05 30.97 18.61
CA LYS A 40 21.61 29.64 18.89
C LYS A 40 21.99 28.93 17.59
N ALA A 41 22.85 27.93 17.70
CA ALA A 41 23.15 27.04 16.59
C ALA A 41 21.86 26.39 16.05
N GLU A 42 21.77 26.31 14.72
CA GLU A 42 20.66 25.66 14.03
C GLU A 42 20.66 24.15 14.32
N ILE A 43 19.48 23.59 14.60
CA ILE A 43 19.30 22.15 14.83
C ILE A 43 18.73 21.53 13.55
N SER A 44 19.56 20.77 12.83
CA SER A 44 19.11 20.01 11.66
C SER A 44 18.56 18.63 12.07
N HIS A 45 17.29 18.36 11.77
CA HIS A 45 16.72 17.02 11.98
C HIS A 45 17.23 16.03 10.92
N ILE A 46 17.87 14.94 11.35
CA ILE A 46 18.36 13.88 10.46
C ILE A 46 17.27 12.83 10.28
N PHE A 47 16.76 12.71 9.04
CA PHE A 47 15.79 11.68 8.70
C PHE A 47 16.44 10.30 8.59
N ARG A 48 15.64 9.27 8.87
CA ARG A 48 16.05 7.87 8.65
C ARG A 48 16.33 7.66 7.15
N ALA A 49 17.45 6.98 6.86
CA ALA A 49 17.77 6.58 5.49
C ALA A 49 16.72 5.58 4.95
N PRO A 50 16.34 5.67 3.66
CA PRO A 50 15.38 4.75 3.06
C PRO A 50 15.94 3.32 3.02
N ASP A 51 15.07 2.33 3.22
CA ASP A 51 15.46 0.93 3.19
C ASP A 51 15.90 0.50 1.78
N LYS A 52 16.91 -0.39 1.71
CA LYS A 52 17.46 -0.89 0.44
C LYS A 52 16.46 -1.79 -0.28
N ARG A 53 16.16 -1.50 -1.55
CA ARG A 53 15.27 -2.30 -2.43
C ARG A 53 16.07 -3.32 -3.25
N PRO A 54 15.46 -4.45 -3.65
CA PRO A 54 16.10 -5.42 -4.52
C PRO A 54 16.34 -4.87 -5.93
N PRO A 55 17.28 -5.46 -6.70
CA PRO A 55 17.49 -5.13 -8.11
C PRO A 55 16.21 -5.36 -8.94
N LYS A 56 15.91 -4.47 -9.88
CA LYS A 56 14.70 -4.54 -10.71
C LYS A 56 14.62 -5.82 -11.54
N GLU A 57 15.75 -6.25 -12.11
CA GLU A 57 15.83 -7.47 -12.92
C GLU A 57 15.36 -8.71 -12.15
N LEU A 58 15.76 -8.82 -10.88
CA LEU A 58 15.34 -9.93 -10.03
C LEU A 58 13.82 -9.93 -9.83
N SER A 59 13.24 -8.76 -9.53
CA SER A 59 11.79 -8.63 -9.38
C SER A 59 11.02 -8.98 -10.66
N LEU A 60 11.55 -8.62 -11.83
CA LEU A 60 10.93 -8.93 -13.13
C LEU A 60 10.97 -10.43 -13.46
N ILE A 61 12.08 -11.12 -13.15
CA ILE A 61 12.19 -12.57 -13.33
C ILE A 61 11.13 -13.30 -12.50
N PHE A 62 10.99 -12.95 -11.22
CA PHE A 62 9.98 -13.57 -10.34
C PHE A 62 8.54 -13.21 -10.73
N LEU A 63 8.31 -11.99 -11.25
CA LEU A 63 7.02 -11.64 -11.84
C LEU A 63 6.69 -12.57 -13.01
N GLY A 64 7.63 -12.79 -13.94
CA GLY A 64 7.46 -13.73 -15.04
C GLY A 64 7.19 -15.17 -14.57
N LEU A 65 7.97 -15.65 -13.59
CA LEU A 65 7.79 -16.99 -13.01
C LEU A 65 6.40 -17.18 -12.38
N THR A 66 5.83 -16.12 -11.81
CA THR A 66 4.48 -16.16 -11.21
C THR A 66 3.38 -16.42 -12.26
N PHE A 67 3.59 -16.05 -13.52
CA PHE A 67 2.65 -16.33 -14.62
C PHE A 67 2.77 -17.76 -15.17
N LEU A 68 3.86 -18.47 -14.88
CA LEU A 68 4.12 -19.79 -15.46
C LEU A 68 3.04 -20.84 -15.12
N PRO A 69 2.53 -20.96 -13.88
CA PRO A 69 1.45 -21.89 -13.55
C PRO A 69 0.17 -21.60 -14.33
N LEU A 70 -0.16 -20.33 -14.57
CA LEU A 70 -1.31 -19.94 -15.36
C LEU A 70 -1.16 -20.39 -16.82
N LEU A 71 0.03 -20.22 -17.41
CA LEU A 71 0.30 -20.67 -18.77
C LEU A 71 0.18 -22.20 -18.89
N VAL A 72 0.77 -22.95 -17.96
CA VAL A 72 0.66 -24.42 -17.90
C VAL A 72 -0.80 -24.84 -17.80
N PHE A 73 -1.59 -24.17 -16.95
CA PHE A 73 -3.03 -24.43 -16.82
C PHE A 73 -3.78 -24.22 -18.14
N LEU A 74 -3.53 -23.12 -18.86
CA LEU A 74 -4.18 -22.83 -20.15
C LEU A 74 -3.80 -23.86 -21.23
N ILE A 75 -2.53 -24.26 -21.30
CA ILE A 75 -2.08 -25.33 -22.20
C ILE A 75 -2.78 -26.65 -21.83
N GLY A 76 -2.88 -26.96 -20.54
CA GLY A 76 -3.61 -28.11 -20.05
C GLY A 76 -5.07 -28.12 -20.52
N LEU A 77 -5.81 -27.02 -20.34
CA LEU A 77 -7.20 -26.91 -20.81
C LEU A 77 -7.33 -27.16 -22.32
N PHE A 78 -6.38 -26.64 -23.12
CA PHE A 78 -6.36 -26.86 -24.56
C PHE A 78 -6.13 -28.33 -24.91
N LEU A 79 -5.15 -28.99 -24.26
CA LEU A 79 -4.85 -30.40 -24.49
C LEU A 79 -6.00 -31.32 -24.04
N LEU A 80 -6.72 -30.98 -22.98
CA LEU A 80 -7.90 -31.71 -22.53
C LEU A 80 -9.14 -31.50 -23.41
N GLY A 81 -9.10 -30.59 -24.39
CA GLY A 81 -10.23 -30.33 -25.28
C GLY A 81 -11.44 -29.71 -24.57
N VAL A 82 -11.20 -28.90 -23.52
CA VAL A 82 -12.27 -28.19 -22.80
C VAL A 82 -13.00 -27.27 -23.78
N ASN A 83 -14.33 -27.34 -23.77
CA ASN A 83 -15.19 -26.63 -24.71
C ASN A 83 -16.35 -25.92 -24.00
N LEU A 84 -17.03 -25.04 -24.73
CA LEU A 84 -18.16 -24.23 -24.23
C LEU A 84 -19.52 -24.69 -24.79
N LYS A 85 -19.64 -25.95 -25.20
CA LYS A 85 -20.86 -26.46 -25.86
C LYS A 85 -22.10 -26.44 -24.96
N ASN A 86 -21.91 -26.42 -23.65
CA ASN A 86 -22.99 -26.37 -22.66
C ASN A 86 -23.55 -24.95 -22.45
N PHE A 87 -23.06 -23.95 -23.18
CA PHE A 87 -23.61 -22.60 -23.11
C PHE A 87 -25.06 -22.59 -23.65
N PRO A 88 -26.03 -21.95 -22.97
CA PRO A 88 -27.41 -21.99 -23.40
C PRO A 88 -27.59 -21.37 -24.79
N THR A 89 -28.32 -22.06 -25.66
CA THR A 89 -28.60 -21.60 -27.03
C THR A 89 -29.92 -20.82 -27.12
N SER A 90 -30.83 -21.02 -26.16
CA SER A 90 -32.12 -20.32 -26.13
C SER A 90 -31.93 -18.84 -25.71
N PRO A 91 -32.64 -17.89 -26.34
CA PRO A 91 -32.37 -16.46 -26.18
C PRO A 91 -32.40 -15.95 -24.73
N ALA A 92 -33.41 -16.33 -23.95
CA ALA A 92 -33.56 -15.85 -22.57
C ALA A 92 -32.47 -16.41 -21.63
N PRO A 93 -32.23 -17.72 -21.53
CA PRO A 93 -31.10 -18.27 -20.76
C PRO A 93 -29.74 -17.78 -21.25
N ALA A 94 -29.52 -17.61 -22.56
CA ALA A 94 -28.28 -17.07 -23.10
C ALA A 94 -28.04 -15.63 -22.59
N ALA A 95 -29.07 -14.79 -22.61
CA ALA A 95 -28.99 -13.44 -22.08
C ALA A 95 -28.63 -13.42 -20.59
N PHE A 96 -29.30 -14.23 -19.76
CA PHE A 96 -28.96 -14.33 -18.33
C PHE A 96 -27.56 -14.90 -18.08
N ALA A 97 -27.09 -15.84 -18.91
CA ALA A 97 -25.72 -16.35 -18.83
C ALA A 97 -24.70 -15.24 -19.11
N VAL A 98 -24.90 -14.43 -20.16
CA VAL A 98 -24.03 -13.29 -20.48
C VAL A 98 -24.07 -12.25 -19.35
N LEU A 99 -25.25 -11.90 -18.86
CA LEU A 99 -25.40 -10.93 -17.76
C LEU A 99 -24.73 -11.41 -16.47
N PHE A 100 -24.83 -12.71 -16.14
CA PHE A 100 -24.19 -13.28 -14.97
C PHE A 100 -22.66 -13.24 -15.08
N HIS A 101 -22.08 -13.73 -16.18
CA HIS A 101 -20.62 -13.70 -16.37
C HIS A 101 -20.08 -12.27 -16.52
N GLY A 102 -20.82 -11.39 -17.19
CA GLY A 102 -20.51 -9.97 -17.27
C GLY A 102 -20.55 -9.30 -15.90
N GLY A 103 -21.51 -9.66 -15.04
CA GLY A 103 -21.57 -9.23 -13.65
C GLY A 103 -20.35 -9.69 -12.84
N VAL A 104 -19.93 -10.96 -12.99
CA VAL A 104 -18.72 -11.49 -12.32
C VAL A 104 -17.47 -10.73 -12.80
N ALA A 105 -17.34 -10.51 -14.10
CA ALA A 105 -16.26 -9.71 -14.65
C ALA A 105 -16.27 -8.27 -14.12
N ALA A 106 -17.45 -7.65 -13.99
CA ALA A 106 -17.60 -6.32 -13.41
C ALA A 106 -17.18 -6.28 -11.93
N VAL A 107 -17.45 -7.33 -11.14
CA VAL A 107 -16.96 -7.44 -9.75
C VAL A 107 -15.43 -7.52 -9.70
N LEU A 108 -14.81 -8.32 -10.59
CA LEU A 108 -13.35 -8.41 -10.66
C LEU A 108 -12.72 -7.07 -11.06
N ILE A 109 -13.31 -6.36 -12.02
CA ILE A 109 -12.89 -5.00 -12.40
C ILE A 109 -13.07 -4.03 -11.23
N LEU A 110 -14.18 -4.10 -10.50
CA LEU A 110 -14.41 -3.27 -9.32
C LEU A 110 -13.34 -3.50 -8.25
N TYR A 111 -12.92 -4.75 -8.03
CA TYR A 111 -11.79 -5.08 -7.14
C TYR A 111 -10.47 -4.45 -7.61
N ALA A 112 -10.18 -4.50 -8.91
CA ALA A 112 -8.99 -3.85 -9.47
C ALA A 112 -9.05 -2.32 -9.30
N LEU A 113 -10.21 -1.71 -9.51
CA LEU A 113 -10.41 -0.27 -9.31
C LEU A 113 -10.31 0.13 -7.83
N PHE A 114 -10.80 -0.71 -6.92
CA PHE A 114 -10.59 -0.55 -5.48
C PHE A 114 -9.11 -0.58 -5.09
N TRP A 115 -8.36 -1.53 -5.64
CA TRP A 115 -6.92 -1.60 -5.41
C TRP A 115 -6.18 -0.36 -5.94
N LEU A 116 -6.61 0.16 -7.09
CA LEU A 116 -5.94 1.30 -7.72
C LEU A 116 -6.29 2.64 -7.07
N LYS A 117 -7.59 2.95 -6.89
CA LYS A 117 -8.05 4.32 -6.61
C LYS A 117 -9.37 4.47 -5.84
N LEU A 118 -10.27 3.49 -5.80
CA LEU A 118 -11.58 3.69 -5.15
C LEU A 118 -11.50 3.60 -3.63
N ASP A 119 -12.34 4.37 -2.95
CA ASP A 119 -12.54 4.26 -1.51
C ASP A 119 -13.41 3.04 -1.14
N LEU A 120 -13.35 2.64 0.13
CA LEU A 120 -14.07 1.47 0.65
C LEU A 120 -15.60 1.62 0.55
N PHE A 121 -16.16 2.78 0.88
CA PHE A 121 -17.61 2.98 0.94
C PHE A 121 -18.24 3.03 -0.46
N THR A 122 -17.58 3.67 -1.41
CA THR A 122 -17.93 3.70 -2.84
C THR A 122 -17.87 2.30 -3.43
N THR A 123 -16.83 1.54 -3.10
CA THR A 123 -16.69 0.14 -3.53
C THR A 123 -17.80 -0.72 -2.96
N LEU A 124 -18.06 -0.66 -1.65
CA LEU A 124 -19.12 -1.43 -1.00
C LEU A 124 -20.51 -1.07 -1.51
N LYS A 125 -20.79 0.21 -1.75
CA LYS A 125 -22.07 0.65 -2.35
C LYS A 125 -22.25 0.06 -3.75
N THR A 126 -21.24 0.19 -4.60
CA THR A 126 -21.27 -0.35 -5.97
C THR A 126 -21.40 -1.87 -5.96
N LEU A 127 -20.65 -2.54 -5.09
CA LEU A 127 -20.73 -3.99 -4.91
C LEU A 127 -22.10 -4.43 -4.37
N GLY A 128 -22.74 -3.64 -3.52
CA GLY A 128 -24.09 -3.90 -3.02
C GLY A 128 -25.11 -3.96 -4.15
N PHE A 129 -25.14 -2.95 -5.03
CA PHE A 129 -26.02 -2.95 -6.21
C PHE A 129 -25.68 -4.09 -7.18
N LEU A 130 -24.39 -4.27 -7.49
CA LEU A 130 -23.92 -5.30 -8.40
C LEU A 130 -24.19 -6.71 -7.86
N GLY A 131 -24.12 -6.89 -6.54
CA GLY A 131 -24.40 -8.13 -5.82
C GLY A 131 -25.86 -8.55 -5.93
N VAL A 132 -26.81 -7.62 -5.70
CA VAL A 132 -28.24 -7.90 -5.89
C VAL A 132 -28.52 -8.30 -7.34
N PHE A 133 -27.94 -7.59 -8.30
CA PHE A 133 -28.04 -7.92 -9.72
C PHE A 133 -27.49 -9.31 -10.03
N LEU A 134 -26.31 -9.65 -9.52
CA LEU A 134 -25.67 -10.96 -9.70
C LEU A 134 -26.46 -12.10 -9.08
N LEU A 135 -27.05 -11.90 -7.91
CA LEU A 135 -27.89 -12.90 -7.26
C LEU A 135 -29.11 -13.23 -8.14
N PHE A 136 -29.76 -12.20 -8.70
CA PHE A 136 -30.89 -12.40 -9.60
C PHE A 136 -30.50 -13.08 -10.90
N ALA A 137 -29.52 -12.53 -11.63
CA ALA A 137 -29.06 -13.11 -12.91
C ALA A 137 -28.52 -14.54 -12.72
N GLY A 138 -27.77 -14.77 -11.64
CA GLY A 138 -27.24 -16.07 -11.24
C GLY A 138 -28.32 -17.07 -10.92
N HIS A 139 -29.32 -16.68 -10.12
CA HIS A 139 -30.46 -17.55 -9.82
C HIS A 139 -31.17 -18.02 -11.09
N MET A 140 -31.43 -17.11 -12.04
CA MET A 140 -32.11 -17.42 -13.30
C MET A 140 -31.31 -18.45 -14.14
N ILE A 141 -30.01 -18.22 -14.33
CA ILE A 141 -29.20 -19.12 -15.18
C ILE A 141 -28.88 -20.46 -14.51
N LEU A 142 -28.58 -20.46 -13.20
CA LEU A 142 -28.25 -21.68 -12.48
C LEU A 142 -29.49 -22.58 -12.30
N SER A 143 -30.67 -22.00 -12.09
CA SER A 143 -31.92 -22.76 -12.04
C SER A 143 -32.28 -23.37 -13.40
N HIS A 144 -32.05 -22.63 -14.49
CA HIS A 144 -32.19 -23.17 -15.85
C HIS A 144 -31.23 -24.33 -16.10
N LEU A 145 -29.97 -24.21 -15.67
CA LEU A 145 -28.98 -25.27 -15.82
C LEU A 145 -29.35 -26.52 -15.01
N ALA A 146 -29.81 -26.35 -13.77
CA ALA A 146 -30.23 -27.45 -12.90
C ALA A 146 -31.43 -28.21 -13.49
N SER A 147 -32.45 -27.48 -13.96
CA SER A 147 -33.64 -28.09 -14.57
C SER A 147 -33.32 -28.80 -15.90
N SER A 148 -32.46 -28.22 -16.73
CA SER A 148 -31.98 -28.86 -17.97
C SER A 148 -31.23 -30.15 -17.69
N SER A 149 -30.37 -30.15 -16.66
CA SER A 149 -29.61 -31.33 -16.23
C SER A 149 -30.53 -32.44 -15.68
N ALA A 150 -31.56 -32.06 -14.92
CA ALA A 150 -32.55 -33.02 -14.40
C ALA A 150 -33.33 -33.71 -15.53
N LYS A 151 -33.76 -32.94 -16.54
CA LYS A 151 -34.44 -33.48 -17.73
C LYS A 151 -33.57 -34.46 -18.51
N LEU A 152 -32.29 -34.15 -18.69
CA LEU A 152 -31.33 -35.04 -19.37
C LEU A 152 -31.12 -36.35 -18.61
N LYS A 153 -31.15 -36.32 -17.28
CA LYS A 153 -30.96 -37.52 -16.44
C LYS A 153 -32.22 -38.41 -16.38
N SER A 154 -33.40 -37.84 -16.58
CA SER A 154 -34.68 -38.56 -16.60
C SER A 154 -35.09 -39.11 -17.97
N ALA A 155 -34.37 -38.73 -19.03
CA ALA A 155 -34.56 -39.19 -20.40
C ALA A 155 -33.62 -40.38 -20.68
#